data_AF-A0A2G4I946-F1
#
_entry.id   AF-A0A2G4I946-F1
#
_cell.length_a   1.000
_cell.length_b   1.000
_cell.length_c   1.000
_cell.angle_alpha   90.00
_cell.angle_beta   90.00
_cell.angle_gamma   90.00
#
_symmetry.space_group_name_H-M   'P 1'
#
loop_
_entity.id
_entity.type
_entity.pdbx_description
1 polymer ?
#
loop_
_entity_poly.entity_id
_entity_poly.type
_entity_poly.pdbx_seq_one_letter_code
_entity_poly.pdbx_strand_id
1 'polypeptide(L)'
;MTETTYAHRTDSFEEKLRLLEAAWKRRDFRLARALTHSLRDTAMQTQHEEEIPGKSLMAATRFDAVASLPPAWRNWALGWQHCKTIHLDEPLGLERPPEPVEVLLSFPSAQVTSLAREIRVARVTDGALREVPCQVHGEVRRGAERLAKVLFMAGGTMHQRQTYLVFFGNPDAELPAYPTDLETRGEGFGLDIENDYYKASLSRQMGQLERMSIKRDHGLELFAGGEGHGEPPCIDWAHDYAASGHFQKFRVTLWETCPDYEVVRGPLATIVRRWGFPHSPVHPVFTPSRVHVDVEYRFYAGLPWFHKSGTMEAVKEFEAPALRDDEWVFSGNSFTEILWMGPDGKLKTGNPPPDSRENLWAVGFANPQSTDSFVALFLEHRGDGLPELKHNGSPSLFYRSHGQLWSRYPLPVKQVPAGAVLWQKNAYAALPFTAKDGPRLLEELRHRLVNPLMPSAGEVPKADAAKEQPGRLARPGEAGDSPISKQALWAALRDCKDEQLYSADINLVDLGLVHDLRVRGETVHVLMAMPHRGRPRLGYFTFGSGGNSMPVQKRLLQVPGVKKVLVEQTWAPAWNSNRLTDEGRRKLGLPA
;
A
#
# COMPACT_ATOMS: atom_id res chain seq x y z
N MET A 1 11.97 24.88 -32.81
CA MET A 1 13.24 24.11 -32.79
C MET A 1 12.88 22.63 -32.80
N THR A 2 13.73 21.77 -33.35
CA THR A 2 13.51 20.32 -33.28
C THR A 2 13.75 19.80 -31.86
N GLU A 3 12.84 19.01 -31.32
CA GLU A 3 12.91 18.47 -29.95
C GLU A 3 13.86 17.26 -29.85
N THR A 4 15.15 17.53 -29.67
CA THR A 4 16.21 16.51 -29.65
C THR A 4 16.54 15.93 -28.27
N THR A 5 16.22 16.61 -27.17
CA THR A 5 16.51 16.16 -25.79
C THR A 5 15.22 15.99 -24.99
N TYR A 6 15.28 15.30 -23.86
CA TYR A 6 14.12 15.18 -22.95
C TYR A 6 13.63 16.56 -22.48
N ALA A 7 14.54 17.47 -22.12
CA ALA A 7 14.21 18.82 -21.70
C ALA A 7 13.57 19.68 -22.81
N HIS A 8 13.72 19.32 -24.08
CA HIS A 8 12.97 19.99 -25.17
C HIS A 8 11.50 19.53 -25.26
N ARG A 9 11.18 18.35 -24.71
CA ARG A 9 9.86 17.69 -24.82
C ARG A 9 8.97 17.92 -23.61
N THR A 10 9.53 18.48 -22.54
CA THR A 10 8.79 18.88 -21.34
C THR A 10 9.37 20.15 -20.77
N ASP A 11 8.50 21.10 -20.46
CA ASP A 11 8.88 22.30 -19.70
C ASP A 11 9.22 21.93 -18.25
N SER A 12 10.14 22.68 -17.64
CA SER A 12 10.47 22.53 -16.22
C SER A 12 9.31 23.00 -15.32
N PHE A 13 9.38 22.64 -14.04
CA PHE A 13 8.41 23.10 -13.05
C PHE A 13 8.39 24.64 -12.95
N GLU A 14 9.58 25.26 -12.95
CA GLU A 14 9.77 26.71 -12.86
C GLU A 14 9.22 27.44 -14.08
N GLU A 15 9.43 26.91 -15.28
CA GLU A 15 8.89 27.54 -16.50
C GLU A 15 7.36 27.48 -16.51
N LYS A 16 6.77 26.34 -16.14
CA LYS A 16 5.31 26.23 -15.99
C LYS A 16 4.75 27.16 -14.93
N LEU A 17 5.49 27.37 -13.83
CA LEU A 17 5.11 28.34 -12.78
C LEU A 17 5.13 29.78 -13.30
N ARG A 18 6.15 30.14 -14.09
CA ARG A 18 6.24 31.45 -14.77
C ARG A 18 5.08 31.68 -15.73
N LEU A 19 4.73 30.66 -16.52
CA LEU A 19 3.57 30.70 -17.43
C LEU A 19 2.26 30.85 -16.65
N LEU A 20 2.11 30.17 -15.52
CA LEU A 20 0.93 30.26 -14.65
C LEU A 20 0.78 31.69 -14.10
N GLU A 21 1.87 32.27 -13.59
CA GLU A 21 1.87 33.64 -13.08
C GLU A 21 1.51 34.66 -14.17
N ALA A 22 2.06 34.49 -15.38
CA ALA A 22 1.72 35.35 -16.52
C ALA A 22 0.25 35.22 -16.95
N ALA A 23 -0.30 34.00 -16.97
CA ALA A 23 -1.72 33.76 -17.24
C ALA A 23 -2.62 34.39 -16.18
N TRP A 24 -2.23 34.29 -14.91
CA TRP A 24 -2.93 34.91 -13.79
C TRP A 24 -2.95 36.44 -13.89
N LYS A 25 -1.79 37.07 -14.11
CA LYS A 25 -1.64 38.53 -14.23
C LYS A 25 -2.53 39.14 -15.32
N ARG A 26 -2.70 38.44 -16.45
CA ARG A 26 -3.57 38.87 -17.55
C ARG A 26 -5.04 38.43 -17.43
N ARG A 27 -5.41 37.78 -16.32
CA ARG A 27 -6.76 37.24 -16.05
C ARG A 27 -7.23 36.17 -17.04
N ASP A 28 -6.30 35.42 -17.63
CA ASP A 28 -6.60 34.24 -18.44
C ASP A 28 -6.78 33.01 -17.54
N PHE A 29 -7.91 32.98 -16.85
CA PHE A 29 -8.17 31.97 -15.82
C PHE A 29 -8.33 30.55 -16.38
N ARG A 30 -8.70 30.40 -17.66
CA ARG A 30 -8.77 29.09 -18.32
C ARG A 30 -7.38 28.51 -18.50
N LEU A 31 -6.43 29.31 -18.99
CA LEU A 31 -5.04 28.86 -19.09
C LEU A 31 -4.43 28.63 -17.72
N ALA A 32 -4.68 29.52 -16.74
CA ALA A 32 -4.16 29.34 -15.38
C ALA A 32 -4.59 27.97 -14.80
N ARG A 33 -5.87 27.60 -14.93
CA ARG A 33 -6.35 26.27 -14.51
C ARG A 33 -5.69 25.13 -15.27
N ALA A 34 -5.53 25.25 -16.59
CA ALA A 34 -4.84 24.22 -17.38
C ALA A 34 -3.38 24.03 -16.95
N LEU A 35 -2.67 25.13 -16.66
CA LEU A 35 -1.29 25.09 -16.18
C LEU A 35 -1.15 24.47 -14.80
N THR A 36 -2.14 24.62 -13.90
CA THR A 36 -2.13 23.91 -12.61
C THR A 36 -2.17 22.39 -12.77
N HIS A 37 -2.87 21.85 -13.77
CA HIS A 37 -2.83 20.42 -14.08
C HIS A 37 -1.47 20.01 -14.64
N SER A 38 -0.90 20.81 -15.55
CA SER A 38 0.43 20.52 -16.12
C SER A 38 1.55 20.54 -15.07
N LEU A 39 1.45 21.41 -14.05
CA LEU A 39 2.36 21.43 -12.90
C LEU A 39 2.21 20.18 -12.05
N ARG A 40 0.98 19.71 -11.81
CA ARG A 40 0.73 18.45 -11.10
C ARG A 40 1.38 17.27 -11.82
N ASP A 41 1.21 17.16 -13.14
CA ASP A 41 1.82 16.08 -13.93
C ASP A 41 3.35 16.09 -13.82
N THR A 42 3.97 17.27 -13.84
CA THR A 42 5.41 17.41 -13.59
C THR A 42 5.78 16.95 -12.19
N ALA A 43 5.03 17.36 -11.15
CA ALA A 43 5.31 16.94 -9.78
C ALA A 43 5.23 15.41 -9.61
N MET A 44 4.21 14.76 -10.19
CA MET A 44 4.07 13.31 -10.17
C MET A 44 5.24 12.60 -10.89
N GLN A 45 5.63 13.10 -12.07
CA GLN A 45 6.75 12.52 -12.81
C GLN A 45 8.07 12.70 -12.06
N THR A 46 8.33 13.88 -11.50
CA THR A 46 9.51 14.14 -10.67
C THR A 46 9.52 13.25 -9.42
N GLN A 47 8.39 13.08 -8.74
CA GLN A 47 8.26 12.16 -7.61
C GLN A 47 8.65 10.72 -7.99
N HIS A 48 8.14 10.21 -9.12
CA HIS A 48 8.50 8.87 -9.59
C HIS A 48 10.01 8.70 -9.82
N GLU A 49 10.70 9.75 -10.26
CA GLU A 49 12.12 9.71 -10.63
C GLU A 49 13.05 9.96 -9.43
N GLU A 50 12.63 10.80 -8.47
CA GLU A 50 13.52 11.33 -7.43
C GLU A 50 13.19 10.85 -6.01
N GLU A 51 11.92 10.55 -5.69
CA GLU A 51 11.50 10.25 -4.32
C GLU A 51 12.19 9.00 -3.76
N ILE A 52 12.83 9.08 -2.61
CA ILE A 52 13.47 7.92 -2.00
C ILE A 52 12.48 7.29 -1.02
N PRO A 53 12.12 5.99 -1.16
CA PRO A 53 11.06 5.34 -0.38
C PRO A 53 11.43 5.09 1.10
N GLY A 54 12.63 5.50 1.51
CA GLY A 54 13.18 5.30 2.85
C GLY A 54 14.52 4.56 2.84
N LYS A 55 14.98 4.19 4.03
CA LYS A 55 16.24 3.46 4.23
C LYS A 55 16.03 1.96 4.09
N SER A 56 16.73 1.33 3.15
CA SER A 56 16.77 -0.12 3.01
C SER A 56 17.36 -0.80 4.26
N LEU A 57 16.82 -1.96 4.65
CA LEU A 57 17.29 -2.76 5.79
C LEU A 57 18.76 -3.18 5.63
N MET A 58 19.19 -3.40 4.40
CA MET A 58 20.58 -3.69 4.04
C MET A 58 20.94 -3.11 2.68
N ALA A 59 22.23 -2.92 2.41
CA ALA A 59 22.72 -2.43 1.12
C ALA A 59 22.35 -3.35 -0.05
N ALA A 60 22.23 -2.78 -1.24
CA ALA A 60 21.90 -3.53 -2.46
C ALA A 60 22.90 -4.66 -2.71
N THR A 61 24.20 -4.40 -2.47
CA THR A 61 25.32 -5.32 -2.69
C THR A 61 25.49 -6.39 -1.60
N ARG A 62 24.78 -6.29 -0.47
CA ARG A 62 24.82 -7.33 0.58
C ARG A 62 23.85 -8.45 0.23
N PHE A 63 24.35 -9.51 -0.40
CA PHE A 63 23.64 -10.75 -0.72
C PHE A 63 24.65 -11.88 -0.93
N ASP A 64 24.18 -13.12 -0.88
CA ASP A 64 24.95 -14.33 -1.14
C ASP A 64 24.52 -14.95 -2.47
N ALA A 65 25.43 -15.69 -3.12
CA ALA A 65 25.08 -16.47 -4.29
C ALA A 65 24.32 -17.73 -3.87
N VAL A 66 23.25 -18.09 -4.58
CA VAL A 66 22.54 -19.36 -4.33
C VAL A 66 23.49 -20.56 -4.52
N ALA A 67 24.48 -20.43 -5.41
CA ALA A 67 25.49 -21.45 -5.65
C ALA A 67 26.38 -21.75 -4.42
N SER A 68 26.54 -20.79 -3.48
CA SER A 68 27.30 -20.99 -2.24
C SER A 68 26.46 -21.51 -1.08
N LEU A 69 25.14 -21.67 -1.27
CA LEU A 69 24.27 -22.28 -0.26
C LEU A 69 24.55 -23.79 -0.11
N PRO A 70 24.22 -24.39 1.05
CA PRO A 70 24.30 -25.83 1.24
C PRO A 70 23.53 -26.60 0.15
N PRO A 71 24.00 -27.80 -0.29
CA PRO A 71 23.43 -28.51 -1.43
C PRO A 71 21.91 -28.68 -1.38
N ALA A 72 21.36 -29.03 -0.22
CA ALA A 72 19.91 -29.18 -0.01
C ALA A 72 19.13 -27.88 -0.35
N TRP A 73 19.62 -26.74 0.14
CA TRP A 73 18.98 -25.44 -0.08
C TRP A 73 19.18 -24.93 -1.50
N ARG A 74 20.39 -25.09 -2.05
CA ARG A 74 20.70 -24.73 -3.43
C ARG A 74 19.80 -25.49 -4.42
N ASN A 75 19.65 -26.80 -4.23
CA ASN A 75 18.81 -27.63 -5.10
C ASN A 75 17.32 -27.23 -5.00
N TRP A 76 16.85 -26.91 -3.80
CA TRP A 76 15.48 -26.45 -3.58
C TRP A 76 15.21 -25.07 -4.21
N ALA A 77 16.19 -24.16 -4.15
CA ALA A 77 16.12 -22.80 -4.71
C ALA A 77 16.55 -22.70 -6.19
N LEU A 78 16.64 -23.84 -6.89
CA LEU A 78 17.06 -23.89 -8.29
C LEU A 78 16.25 -22.91 -9.16
N GLY A 79 16.95 -22.12 -9.98
CA GLY A 79 16.39 -21.04 -10.79
C GLY A 79 16.72 -19.64 -10.28
N TRP A 80 16.95 -19.48 -8.97
CA TRP A 80 17.40 -18.22 -8.38
C TRP A 80 18.92 -18.14 -8.31
N GLN A 81 19.46 -16.93 -8.48
CA GLN A 81 20.90 -16.68 -8.51
C GLN A 81 21.42 -16.14 -7.18
N HIS A 82 20.60 -15.38 -6.45
CA HIS A 82 21.02 -14.65 -5.26
C HIS A 82 20.01 -14.75 -4.12
N CYS A 83 20.48 -14.57 -2.88
CA CYS A 83 19.61 -14.43 -1.71
C CYS A 83 20.15 -13.40 -0.71
N LYS A 84 19.24 -12.72 -0.01
CA LYS A 84 19.53 -11.90 1.18
C LYS A 84 19.05 -12.61 2.43
N THR A 85 19.74 -12.43 3.55
CA THR A 85 19.34 -13.05 4.82
C THR A 85 18.81 -12.01 5.80
N ILE A 86 17.64 -12.27 6.38
CA ILE A 86 16.98 -11.41 7.38
C ILE A 86 16.79 -12.21 8.67
N HIS A 87 17.13 -11.61 9.80
CA HIS A 87 16.73 -12.12 11.11
C HIS A 87 15.51 -11.34 11.60
N LEU A 88 14.56 -12.06 12.20
CA LEU A 88 13.47 -11.47 12.96
C LEU A 88 13.62 -11.86 14.42
N ASP A 89 13.75 -10.87 15.30
CA ASP A 89 13.84 -11.06 16.74
C ASP A 89 12.48 -10.81 17.41
N GLU A 90 12.13 -11.66 18.38
CA GLU A 90 10.93 -11.56 19.19
C GLU A 90 11.28 -10.90 20.54
N PRO A 91 10.81 -9.65 20.80
CA PRO A 91 11.33 -8.87 21.92
C PRO A 91 10.65 -9.13 23.26
N LEU A 92 9.48 -9.79 23.31
CA LEU A 92 8.64 -9.84 24.51
C LEU A 92 8.64 -11.19 25.24
N GLY A 93 9.17 -12.25 24.64
CA GLY A 93 9.00 -13.60 25.17
C GLY A 93 7.58 -14.13 24.98
N LEU A 94 6.94 -13.79 23.86
CA LEU A 94 5.55 -14.19 23.55
C LEU A 94 5.48 -15.12 22.36
N GLU A 95 4.55 -16.08 22.42
CA GLU A 95 4.13 -16.80 21.23
C GLU A 95 3.35 -15.85 20.34
N ARG A 96 3.70 -15.82 19.05
CA ARG A 96 3.10 -14.89 18.08
C ARG A 96 2.38 -15.68 16.99
N PRO A 97 1.05 -15.50 16.82
CA PRO A 97 0.40 -15.94 15.60
C PRO A 97 0.98 -15.16 14.40
N PRO A 98 0.68 -15.59 13.16
CA PRO A 98 1.15 -14.89 11.96
C PRO A 98 0.75 -13.41 11.98
N GLU A 99 1.73 -12.52 11.92
CA GLU A 99 1.57 -11.07 11.89
C GLU A 99 2.33 -10.48 10.69
N PRO A 100 1.87 -9.34 10.14
CA PRO A 100 2.51 -8.73 8.99
C PRO A 100 3.86 -8.11 9.37
N VAL A 101 4.91 -8.50 8.66
CA VAL A 101 6.24 -7.89 8.70
C VAL A 101 6.54 -7.29 7.34
N GLU A 102 6.88 -6.00 7.30
CA GLU A 102 7.25 -5.29 6.09
C GLU A 102 8.66 -4.73 6.22
N VAL A 103 9.49 -5.00 5.22
CA VAL A 103 10.87 -4.52 5.14
C VAL A 103 11.11 -3.85 3.80
N LEU A 104 11.79 -2.70 3.79
CA LEU A 104 12.32 -2.10 2.57
C LEU A 104 13.66 -2.75 2.24
N LEU A 105 13.77 -3.31 1.03
CA LEU A 105 15.01 -3.93 0.54
C LEU A 105 15.45 -3.27 -0.77
N SER A 106 16.76 -3.16 -0.94
CA SER A 106 17.41 -2.69 -2.17
C SER A 106 18.16 -3.84 -2.84
N PHE A 107 18.21 -3.80 -4.17
CA PHE A 107 18.80 -4.84 -5.02
C PHE A 107 19.56 -4.17 -6.18
N PRO A 108 20.65 -4.77 -6.69
CA PRO A 108 21.34 -4.22 -7.86
C PRO A 108 20.45 -4.31 -9.09
N SER A 109 20.17 -3.19 -9.76
CA SER A 109 19.29 -3.12 -10.94
C SER A 109 19.72 -4.08 -12.05
N ALA A 110 21.02 -4.35 -12.19
CA ALA A 110 21.55 -5.27 -13.21
C ALA A 110 21.24 -6.75 -12.94
N GLN A 111 20.82 -7.11 -11.72
CA GLN A 111 20.54 -8.49 -11.32
C GLN A 111 19.04 -8.81 -11.28
N VAL A 112 18.18 -7.82 -11.52
CA VAL A 112 16.73 -7.97 -11.42
C VAL A 112 16.03 -7.23 -12.56
N THR A 113 15.05 -7.88 -13.16
CA THR A 113 14.18 -7.31 -14.18
C THR A 113 12.85 -6.83 -13.60
N SER A 114 12.33 -7.52 -12.59
CA SER A 114 11.14 -7.11 -11.84
C SER A 114 11.15 -7.71 -10.45
N LEU A 115 11.15 -6.86 -9.42
CA LEU A 115 11.15 -7.35 -8.03
C LEU A 115 9.85 -8.09 -7.71
N ALA A 116 8.72 -7.65 -8.25
CA ALA A 116 7.42 -8.30 -8.04
C ALA A 116 7.34 -9.74 -8.57
N ARG A 117 8.03 -10.05 -9.68
CA ARG A 117 8.09 -11.42 -10.20
C ARG A 117 9.13 -12.25 -9.48
N GLU A 118 10.27 -11.67 -9.16
CA GLU A 118 11.46 -12.43 -8.79
C GLU A 118 11.60 -12.70 -7.30
N ILE A 119 11.14 -11.79 -6.44
CA ILE A 119 11.33 -11.96 -5.00
C ILE A 119 10.50 -13.16 -4.50
N ARG A 120 11.17 -14.02 -3.73
CA ARG A 120 10.54 -15.07 -2.92
C ARG A 120 11.13 -15.07 -1.53
N VAL A 121 10.32 -15.37 -0.52
CA VAL A 121 10.77 -15.43 0.88
C VAL A 121 10.68 -16.87 1.37
N ALA A 122 11.71 -17.36 2.06
CA ALA A 122 11.67 -18.64 2.74
C ALA A 122 12.15 -18.51 4.18
N ARG A 123 11.51 -19.21 5.10
CA ARG A 123 11.94 -19.34 6.49
C ARG A 123 12.80 -20.59 6.65
N VAL A 124 13.82 -20.50 7.49
CA VAL A 124 14.56 -21.66 7.99
C VAL A 124 13.81 -22.26 9.18
N THR A 125 13.40 -23.53 9.07
CA THR A 125 12.70 -24.29 10.13
C THR A 125 13.37 -25.65 10.28
N ASP A 126 13.94 -25.93 11.44
CA ASP A 126 14.62 -27.20 11.77
C ASP A 126 15.71 -27.63 10.77
N GLY A 127 16.32 -26.64 10.10
CA GLY A 127 17.35 -26.84 9.07
C GLY A 127 16.82 -26.93 7.63
N ALA A 128 15.51 -26.99 7.44
CA ALA A 128 14.85 -26.99 6.13
C ALA A 128 14.37 -25.59 5.73
N LEU A 129 14.35 -25.28 4.43
CA LEU A 129 13.69 -24.08 3.92
C LEU A 129 12.20 -24.35 3.68
N ARG A 130 11.36 -23.40 4.12
CA ARG A 130 9.93 -23.39 3.83
C ARG A 130 9.58 -22.05 3.21
N GLU A 131 9.02 -22.07 2.01
CA GLU A 131 8.53 -20.84 1.40
C GLU A 131 7.45 -20.20 2.27
N VAL A 132 7.53 -18.88 2.41
CA VAL A 132 6.53 -18.05 3.07
C VAL A 132 5.93 -17.13 2.01
N PRO A 133 4.59 -17.11 1.85
CA PRO A 133 3.94 -16.14 0.98
C PRO A 133 4.46 -14.73 1.25
N CYS A 134 4.77 -14.00 0.17
CA CYS A 134 5.23 -12.63 0.24
C CYS A 134 4.50 -11.76 -0.78
N GLN A 135 4.49 -10.47 -0.51
CA GLN A 135 3.92 -9.45 -1.37
C GLN A 135 4.94 -8.32 -1.53
N VAL A 136 5.32 -8.03 -2.77
CA VAL A 136 6.24 -6.96 -3.13
C VAL A 136 5.45 -5.77 -3.65
N HIS A 137 5.74 -4.57 -3.14
CA HIS A 137 5.12 -3.34 -3.60
C HIS A 137 6.02 -2.12 -3.44
N GLY A 138 5.60 -0.99 -4.01
CA GLY A 138 6.39 0.24 -3.98
C GLY A 138 7.75 0.09 -4.69
N GLU A 139 7.80 -0.68 -5.78
CA GLU A 139 9.03 -0.83 -6.56
C GLU A 139 9.44 0.50 -7.21
N VAL A 140 10.64 0.97 -6.86
CA VAL A 140 11.25 2.16 -7.45
C VAL A 140 12.66 1.84 -7.94
N ARG A 141 13.14 2.63 -8.90
CA ARG A 141 14.48 2.53 -9.45
C ARG A 141 15.24 3.82 -9.17
N ARG A 142 16.39 3.72 -8.51
CA ARG A 142 17.27 4.86 -8.21
C ARG A 142 18.67 4.52 -8.72
N GLY A 143 18.94 4.93 -9.96
CA GLY A 143 20.17 4.59 -10.68
C GLY A 143 20.42 3.08 -10.75
N ALA A 144 21.56 2.64 -10.22
CA ALA A 144 21.99 1.24 -10.22
C ALA A 144 21.27 0.36 -9.18
N GLU A 145 20.31 0.90 -8.42
CA GLU A 145 19.55 0.15 -7.42
C GLU A 145 18.04 0.14 -7.72
N ARG A 146 17.39 -0.99 -7.43
CA ARG A 146 15.94 -1.10 -7.30
C ARG A 146 15.58 -1.32 -5.85
N LEU A 147 14.55 -0.65 -5.36
CA LEU A 147 14.05 -0.78 -4.01
C LEU A 147 12.59 -1.21 -4.04
N ALA A 148 12.19 -2.06 -3.11
CA ALA A 148 10.77 -2.40 -2.90
C ALA A 148 10.50 -2.80 -1.45
N LYS A 149 9.26 -2.60 -1.02
CA LYS A 149 8.75 -3.13 0.24
C LYS A 149 8.38 -4.60 0.05
N VAL A 150 8.89 -5.47 0.92
CA VAL A 150 8.57 -6.90 0.96
C VAL A 150 7.77 -7.17 2.23
N LEU A 151 6.49 -7.46 2.06
CA LEU A 151 5.55 -7.84 3.10
C LEU A 151 5.43 -9.36 3.15
N PHE A 152 5.49 -9.95 4.34
CA PHE A 152 5.20 -11.37 4.58
C PHE A 152 4.63 -11.57 5.99
N MET A 153 3.97 -12.70 6.22
CA MET A 153 3.42 -13.03 7.54
C MET A 153 4.44 -13.85 8.34
N ALA A 154 4.77 -13.39 9.54
CA ALA A 154 5.70 -14.07 10.44
C ALA A 154 5.02 -14.38 11.78
N GLY A 155 5.17 -15.62 12.23
CA GLY A 155 4.73 -16.08 13.55
C GLY A 155 5.79 -17.01 14.15
N GLY A 156 5.72 -17.32 15.44
CA GLY A 156 6.74 -18.16 16.07
C GLY A 156 6.67 -18.20 17.59
N THR A 157 7.64 -18.91 18.16
CA THR A 157 7.74 -19.13 19.61
C THR A 157 8.49 -18.00 20.31
N MET A 158 8.28 -17.91 21.62
CA MET A 158 8.90 -16.94 22.54
C MET A 158 10.43 -16.84 22.38
N HIS A 159 10.97 -15.61 22.40
CA HIS A 159 12.41 -15.32 22.38
C HIS A 159 13.20 -15.95 21.20
N GLN A 160 12.51 -16.38 20.16
CA GLN A 160 13.14 -17.05 19.05
C GLN A 160 13.63 -16.03 18.03
N ARG A 161 14.94 -16.03 17.76
CA ARG A 161 15.47 -15.46 16.53
C ARG A 161 15.08 -16.37 15.35
N GLN A 162 14.33 -15.82 14.41
CA GLN A 162 13.94 -16.51 13.19
C GLN A 162 14.83 -16.05 12.04
N THR A 163 15.14 -16.96 11.11
CA THR A 163 15.96 -16.64 9.92
C THR A 163 15.15 -16.83 8.65
N TYR A 164 15.19 -15.82 7.79
CA TYR A 164 14.53 -15.78 6.50
C TYR A 164 15.55 -15.52 5.38
N LEU A 165 15.38 -16.22 4.26
CA LEU A 165 16.10 -15.98 3.01
C LEU A 165 15.16 -15.33 2.00
N VAL A 166 15.60 -14.22 1.40
CA VAL A 166 14.89 -13.50 0.35
C VAL A 166 15.63 -13.73 -0.97
N PHE A 167 15.09 -14.61 -1.81
CA PHE A 167 15.68 -14.99 -3.10
C PHE A 167 15.32 -13.99 -4.20
N PHE A 168 16.27 -13.69 -5.09
CA PHE A 168 16.07 -12.85 -6.28
C PHE A 168 17.02 -13.25 -7.43
N GLY A 169 16.87 -12.63 -8.60
CA GLY A 169 17.71 -12.88 -9.78
C GLY A 169 17.27 -14.10 -10.57
N ASN A 170 15.97 -14.23 -10.83
CA ASN A 170 15.41 -15.29 -11.67
C ASN A 170 14.68 -14.66 -12.88
N PRO A 171 15.30 -14.60 -14.06
CA PRO A 171 14.68 -13.98 -15.24
C PRO A 171 13.45 -14.71 -15.77
N ASP A 172 13.27 -15.99 -15.39
CA ASP A 172 12.12 -16.82 -15.78
C ASP A 172 10.98 -16.76 -14.75
N ALA A 173 11.15 -16.05 -13.63
CA ALA A 173 10.14 -15.96 -12.59
C ALA A 173 8.85 -15.30 -13.10
N GLU A 174 7.71 -15.86 -12.68
CA GLU A 174 6.37 -15.35 -12.95
C GLU A 174 5.88 -14.57 -11.72
N LEU A 175 4.82 -13.75 -11.87
CA LEU A 175 4.15 -13.22 -10.67
C LEU A 175 3.62 -14.39 -9.83
N PRO A 176 3.95 -14.46 -8.53
CA PRO A 176 3.50 -15.55 -7.69
C PRO A 176 1.99 -15.45 -7.46
N ALA A 177 1.32 -16.61 -7.46
CA ALA A 177 -0.08 -16.74 -7.09
C ALA A 177 -0.16 -17.46 -5.75
N TYR A 178 -0.09 -16.70 -4.65
CA TYR A 178 -0.24 -17.24 -3.30
C TYR A 178 -1.73 -17.40 -2.94
N PRO A 179 -2.13 -18.51 -2.30
CA PRO A 179 -3.46 -18.64 -1.73
C PRO A 179 -3.73 -17.53 -0.70
N THR A 180 -4.95 -17.02 -0.67
CA THR A 180 -5.37 -15.95 0.23
C THR A 180 -6.87 -15.98 0.43
N ASP A 181 -7.33 -15.57 1.61
CA ASP A 181 -8.73 -15.23 1.89
C ASP A 181 -9.06 -13.76 1.54
N LEU A 182 -8.04 -12.95 1.22
CA LEU A 182 -8.20 -11.53 0.93
C LEU A 182 -8.62 -11.29 -0.52
N GLU A 183 -9.83 -10.77 -0.68
CA GLU A 183 -10.38 -10.33 -1.95
C GLU A 183 -10.45 -8.80 -2.02
N THR A 184 -10.25 -8.25 -3.22
CA THR A 184 -10.35 -6.80 -3.46
C THR A 184 -11.04 -6.53 -4.79
N ARG A 185 -12.18 -5.85 -4.72
CA ARG A 185 -13.05 -5.56 -5.88
C ARG A 185 -13.26 -4.06 -6.02
N GLY A 186 -13.34 -3.57 -7.26
CA GLY A 186 -13.46 -2.14 -7.57
C GLY A 186 -12.24 -1.54 -8.25
N GLU A 187 -12.24 -0.22 -8.39
CA GLU A 187 -11.24 0.55 -9.13
C GLU A 187 -10.74 1.75 -8.32
N GLY A 188 -9.47 2.13 -8.54
CA GLY A 188 -8.85 3.22 -7.78
C GLY A 188 -8.95 2.98 -6.27
N PHE A 189 -9.25 4.04 -5.52
CA PHE A 189 -9.48 4.04 -4.07
C PHE A 189 -10.87 3.53 -3.65
N GLY A 190 -11.82 3.47 -4.57
CA GLY A 190 -13.17 2.99 -4.30
C GLY A 190 -13.19 1.47 -4.35
N LEU A 191 -13.00 0.80 -3.21
CA LEU A 191 -12.80 -0.64 -3.12
C LEU A 191 -13.72 -1.30 -2.10
N ASP A 192 -14.16 -2.51 -2.41
CA ASP A 192 -14.63 -3.48 -1.42
C ASP A 192 -13.46 -4.43 -1.14
N ILE A 193 -13.08 -4.55 0.13
CA ILE A 193 -11.93 -5.33 0.59
C ILE A 193 -12.43 -6.28 1.66
N GLU A 194 -12.17 -7.58 1.49
CA GLU A 194 -12.85 -8.60 2.28
C GLU A 194 -11.91 -9.76 2.56
N ASN A 195 -11.96 -10.28 3.78
CA ASN A 195 -11.27 -11.50 4.20
C ASN A 195 -12.25 -12.40 4.96
N ASP A 196 -11.77 -13.46 5.63
CA ASP A 196 -12.66 -14.37 6.36
C ASP A 196 -13.43 -13.71 7.52
N TYR A 197 -12.95 -12.57 8.03
CA TYR A 197 -13.48 -11.90 9.23
C TYR A 197 -14.38 -10.71 8.94
N TYR A 198 -14.14 -9.98 7.86
CA TYR A 198 -14.93 -8.78 7.56
C TYR A 198 -14.90 -8.42 6.07
N LYS A 199 -15.86 -7.58 5.67
CA LYS A 199 -15.88 -6.81 4.43
C LYS A 199 -15.85 -5.32 4.76
N ALA A 200 -14.81 -4.62 4.34
CA ALA A 200 -14.68 -3.17 4.39
C ALA A 200 -15.08 -2.57 3.03
N SER A 201 -16.02 -1.62 3.02
CA SER A 201 -16.47 -0.94 1.80
C SER A 201 -16.03 0.52 1.84
N LEU A 202 -15.11 0.88 0.96
CA LEU A 202 -14.60 2.25 0.84
C LEU A 202 -15.48 3.06 -0.11
N SER A 203 -15.69 4.33 0.26
CA SER A 203 -16.44 5.29 -0.54
C SER A 203 -15.88 5.39 -1.95
N ARG A 204 -16.75 5.25 -2.95
CA ARG A 204 -16.38 5.40 -4.37
C ARG A 204 -16.10 6.86 -4.74
N GLN A 205 -16.48 7.81 -3.88
CA GLN A 205 -16.21 9.22 -4.05
C GLN A 205 -14.79 9.57 -3.62
N MET A 206 -14.39 9.17 -2.39
CA MET A 206 -13.14 9.69 -1.79
C MET A 206 -12.35 8.68 -0.95
N GLY A 207 -12.71 7.40 -0.99
CA GLY A 207 -11.90 6.30 -0.43
C GLY A 207 -11.90 6.18 1.11
N GLN A 208 -12.73 6.94 1.81
CA GLN A 208 -12.98 6.76 3.25
C GLN A 208 -13.75 5.48 3.51
N LEU A 209 -13.56 4.87 4.68
CA LEU A 209 -14.32 3.68 5.06
C LEU A 209 -15.80 4.04 5.31
N GLU A 210 -16.67 3.55 4.41
CA GLU A 210 -18.09 3.87 4.41
C GLU A 210 -18.88 2.92 5.31
N ARG A 211 -18.66 1.61 5.14
CA ARG A 211 -19.33 0.54 5.88
C ARG A 211 -18.37 -0.61 6.15
N MET A 212 -18.67 -1.39 7.17
CA MET A 212 -17.94 -2.63 7.47
C MET A 212 -18.90 -3.74 7.89
N SER A 213 -18.93 -4.85 7.17
CA SER A 213 -19.68 -6.04 7.57
C SER A 213 -18.74 -7.00 8.29
N ILE A 214 -18.99 -7.29 9.56
CA ILE A 214 -18.26 -8.29 10.32
C ILE A 214 -18.90 -9.66 10.08
N LYS A 215 -18.10 -10.63 9.66
CA LYS A 215 -18.53 -12.00 9.34
C LYS A 215 -18.39 -12.88 10.56
N ARG A 216 -19.52 -13.09 11.23
CA ARG A 216 -19.74 -14.05 12.32
C ARG A 216 -21.10 -14.71 12.12
N ASP A 217 -21.49 -15.61 13.01
CA ASP A 217 -22.68 -16.46 12.88
C ASP A 217 -23.97 -15.73 12.45
N HIS A 218 -24.26 -14.54 13.00
CA HIS A 218 -25.43 -13.74 12.61
C HIS A 218 -25.14 -12.62 11.60
N GLY A 219 -23.87 -12.29 11.38
CA GLY A 219 -23.41 -11.14 10.60
C GLY A 219 -23.77 -9.78 11.24
N LEU A 220 -22.83 -8.85 11.30
CA LEU A 220 -23.09 -7.49 11.78
C LEU A 220 -22.61 -6.46 10.76
N GLU A 221 -23.49 -5.62 10.26
CA GLU A 221 -23.09 -4.46 9.45
C GLU A 221 -22.95 -3.21 10.32
N LEU A 222 -21.76 -2.62 10.28
CA LEU A 222 -21.45 -1.30 10.82
C LEU A 222 -21.64 -0.27 9.71
N PHE A 223 -22.54 0.68 9.95
CA PHE A 223 -22.87 1.76 9.03
C PHE A 223 -23.22 3.04 9.79
N ALA A 224 -23.16 4.19 9.11
CA ALA A 224 -23.73 5.45 9.60
C ALA A 224 -25.02 5.75 8.84
N GLY A 225 -26.16 5.87 9.53
CA GLY A 225 -27.49 6.04 8.94
C GLY A 225 -28.06 7.45 9.01
N GLY A 226 -27.41 8.37 9.73
CA GLY A 226 -27.88 9.75 9.85
C GLY A 226 -27.53 10.59 8.62
N GLU A 227 -28.33 11.62 8.33
CA GLU A 227 -28.06 12.66 7.31
C GLU A 227 -26.91 13.62 7.70
N GLY A 228 -25.96 13.12 8.49
CA GLY A 228 -24.97 13.89 9.21
C GLY A 228 -24.26 14.92 8.34
N HIS A 229 -24.59 16.20 8.55
CA HIS A 229 -24.08 17.36 7.80
C HIS A 229 -24.24 17.30 6.27
N GLY A 230 -25.11 16.43 5.74
CA GLY A 230 -25.26 16.22 4.30
C GLY A 230 -24.09 15.50 3.64
N GLU A 231 -23.27 14.78 4.41
CA GLU A 231 -22.11 14.03 3.92
C GLU A 231 -22.50 12.58 3.54
N PRO A 232 -21.76 11.92 2.62
CA PRO A 232 -21.92 10.50 2.37
C PRO A 232 -21.80 9.69 3.68
N PRO A 233 -22.63 8.63 3.86
CA PRO A 233 -22.76 7.92 5.13
C PRO A 233 -21.54 7.07 5.47
N CYS A 234 -20.47 7.69 5.95
CA CYS A 234 -19.24 6.99 6.33
C CYS A 234 -19.21 6.60 7.81
N ILE A 235 -18.55 5.49 8.15
CA ILE A 235 -18.29 5.14 9.56
C ILE A 235 -17.03 5.79 10.10
N ASP A 236 -16.00 6.03 9.27
CA ASP A 236 -14.83 6.85 9.65
C ASP A 236 -15.04 8.28 9.18
N TRP A 237 -15.10 9.23 10.11
CA TRP A 237 -15.39 10.64 9.83
C TRP A 237 -14.15 11.54 9.85
N ALA A 238 -13.02 11.04 10.37
CA ALA A 238 -11.77 11.77 10.40
C ALA A 238 -11.05 11.69 9.03
N HIS A 239 -10.30 12.68 8.58
CA HIS A 239 -9.74 13.77 9.36
C HIS A 239 -10.32 15.11 8.95
N ASP A 240 -10.37 16.05 9.90
CA ASP A 240 -10.87 17.38 9.66
C ASP A 240 -10.36 18.40 10.68
N TYR A 241 -10.60 19.68 10.38
CA TYR A 241 -10.42 20.76 11.34
C TYR A 241 -11.49 21.84 11.21
N ALA A 242 -11.77 22.53 12.31
CA ALA A 242 -12.58 23.75 12.31
C ALA A 242 -11.68 24.97 12.10
N ALA A 243 -12.13 25.92 11.27
CA ALA A 243 -11.45 27.20 11.11
C ALA A 243 -11.65 28.10 12.34
N SER A 244 -10.78 29.09 12.49
CA SER A 244 -10.88 30.17 13.49
C SER A 244 -12.31 30.70 13.65
N GLY A 245 -12.71 30.94 14.90
CA GLY A 245 -14.06 31.38 15.27
C GLY A 245 -15.18 30.36 14.97
N HIS A 246 -14.83 29.10 14.68
CA HIS A 246 -15.77 28.06 14.24
C HIS A 246 -16.56 28.43 12.97
N PHE A 247 -16.00 29.28 12.10
CA PHE A 247 -16.70 29.75 10.89
C PHE A 247 -17.14 28.61 9.95
N GLN A 248 -16.29 27.60 9.77
CA GLN A 248 -16.57 26.42 8.95
C GLN A 248 -15.65 25.25 9.34
N LYS A 249 -15.99 24.05 8.87
CA LYS A 249 -15.13 22.86 8.95
C LYS A 249 -14.47 22.58 7.60
N PHE A 250 -13.26 22.03 7.61
CA PHE A 250 -12.59 21.50 6.43
C PHE A 250 -12.41 20.01 6.60
N ARG A 251 -12.92 19.19 5.67
CA ARG A 251 -12.94 17.74 5.81
C ARG A 251 -12.40 17.02 4.58
N VAL A 252 -11.79 15.85 4.78
CA VAL A 252 -11.45 14.93 3.68
C VAL A 252 -12.69 14.22 3.12
N THR A 253 -13.75 14.07 3.92
CA THR A 253 -15.03 13.50 3.48
C THR A 253 -15.78 14.39 2.48
N LEU A 254 -15.39 15.67 2.37
CA LEU A 254 -15.94 16.64 1.42
C LEU A 254 -15.15 16.70 0.10
N TRP A 255 -14.18 15.82 -0.11
CA TRP A 255 -13.56 15.66 -1.43
C TRP A 255 -14.60 15.16 -2.44
N GLU A 256 -14.85 15.93 -3.51
CA GLU A 256 -15.69 15.51 -4.64
C GLU A 256 -15.13 14.24 -5.31
N THR A 257 -13.81 14.18 -5.40
CA THR A 257 -13.05 12.97 -5.70
C THR A 257 -11.75 12.99 -4.91
N CYS A 258 -11.19 11.83 -4.60
CA CYS A 258 -9.90 11.75 -3.93
C CYS A 258 -8.84 12.55 -4.72
N PRO A 259 -8.21 13.59 -4.16
CA PRO A 259 -7.26 14.43 -4.89
C PRO A 259 -6.08 13.63 -5.42
N ASP A 260 -5.43 12.87 -4.54
CA ASP A 260 -4.32 11.98 -4.85
C ASP A 260 -4.42 10.70 -4.01
N TYR A 261 -3.92 9.59 -4.57
CA TYR A 261 -3.99 8.29 -3.93
C TYR A 261 -3.00 7.27 -4.51
N GLU A 262 -2.71 6.25 -3.70
CA GLU A 262 -1.97 5.05 -4.04
C GLU A 262 -2.76 3.82 -3.62
N VAL A 263 -2.76 2.80 -4.47
CA VAL A 263 -3.41 1.52 -4.18
C VAL A 263 -2.46 0.38 -4.47
N VAL A 264 -2.24 -0.45 -3.45
CA VAL A 264 -1.54 -1.72 -3.56
C VAL A 264 -2.56 -2.83 -3.37
N ARG A 265 -2.53 -3.81 -4.26
CA ARG A 265 -3.33 -5.03 -4.17
C ARG A 265 -2.40 -6.23 -4.19
N GLY A 266 -2.65 -7.19 -3.32
CA GLY A 266 -1.93 -8.45 -3.33
C GLY A 266 -2.51 -9.46 -2.35
N PRO A 267 -1.89 -10.65 -2.27
CA PRO A 267 -2.45 -11.77 -1.54
C PRO A 267 -2.31 -11.63 -0.01
N LEU A 268 -1.52 -10.68 0.50
CA LEU A 268 -1.32 -10.51 1.93
C LEU A 268 -1.92 -9.22 2.47
N ALA A 269 -1.95 -8.17 1.64
CA ALA A 269 -2.58 -6.92 2.02
C ALA A 269 -3.13 -6.15 0.83
N THR A 270 -4.20 -5.40 1.11
CA THR A 270 -4.67 -4.30 0.27
C THR A 270 -4.45 -3.01 1.03
N ILE A 271 -3.73 -2.08 0.40
CA ILE A 271 -3.33 -0.79 0.97
C ILE A 271 -3.97 0.29 0.13
N VAL A 272 -4.66 1.22 0.79
CA VAL A 272 -5.27 2.40 0.16
C VAL A 272 -4.76 3.62 0.90
N ARG A 273 -3.85 4.36 0.28
CA ARG A 273 -3.31 5.62 0.79
C ARG A 273 -3.86 6.77 -0.04
N ARG A 274 -4.22 7.87 0.62
CA ARG A 274 -4.86 9.03 -0.02
C ARG A 274 -4.50 10.30 0.73
N TRP A 275 -4.30 11.38 0.00
CA TRP A 275 -3.83 12.62 0.58
C TRP A 275 -4.29 13.86 -0.17
N GLY A 276 -4.18 15.01 0.50
CA GLY A 276 -4.50 16.32 -0.04
C GLY A 276 -4.95 17.31 1.03
N PHE A 277 -5.42 18.48 0.58
CA PHE A 277 -6.02 19.48 1.48
C PHE A 277 -7.51 19.21 1.67
N PRO A 278 -8.03 19.23 2.90
CA PRO A 278 -9.45 19.01 3.16
C PRO A 278 -10.32 20.17 2.63
N HIS A 279 -11.57 19.88 2.26
CA HIS A 279 -12.47 20.82 1.58
C HIS A 279 -13.47 21.50 2.52
N SER A 280 -13.85 22.73 2.18
CA SER A 280 -14.97 23.47 2.78
C SER A 280 -16.32 22.92 2.30
N PRO A 281 -17.41 23.08 3.08
CA PRO A 281 -18.78 22.79 2.62
C PRO A 281 -19.21 23.54 1.35
N VAL A 282 -18.56 24.67 1.04
CA VAL A 282 -18.82 25.47 -0.15
C VAL A 282 -17.59 25.51 -1.08
N HIS A 283 -16.78 24.45 -1.10
CA HIS A 283 -15.66 24.34 -2.03
C HIS A 283 -16.12 24.57 -3.49
N PRO A 284 -15.39 25.36 -4.32
CA PRO A 284 -14.06 25.94 -4.09
C PRO A 284 -14.08 27.40 -3.59
N VAL A 285 -15.16 27.90 -2.97
CA VAL A 285 -15.18 29.29 -2.45
C VAL A 285 -14.09 29.52 -1.40
N PHE A 286 -13.82 28.52 -0.56
CA PHE A 286 -12.74 28.54 0.42
C PHE A 286 -11.80 27.34 0.22
N THR A 287 -10.56 27.60 -0.18
CA THR A 287 -9.53 26.57 -0.47
C THR A 287 -8.18 26.85 0.21
N PRO A 288 -8.13 26.93 1.56
CA PRO A 288 -6.89 27.21 2.26
C PRO A 288 -5.94 26.01 2.26
N SER A 289 -4.72 26.20 1.75
CA SER A 289 -3.60 25.26 1.92
C SER A 289 -2.99 25.41 3.33
N ARG A 290 -3.70 24.94 4.36
CA ARG A 290 -3.27 25.02 5.77
C ARG A 290 -2.80 23.68 6.31
N VAL A 291 -3.57 22.63 6.11
CA VAL A 291 -3.30 21.30 6.64
C VAL A 291 -3.28 20.30 5.50
N HIS A 292 -2.12 19.74 5.22
CA HIS A 292 -2.00 18.58 4.34
C HIS A 292 -2.36 17.33 5.14
N VAL A 293 -3.29 16.53 4.62
CA VAL A 293 -3.76 15.31 5.28
C VAL A 293 -3.33 14.11 4.45
N ASP A 294 -2.77 13.10 5.08
CA ASP A 294 -2.47 11.77 4.51
C ASP A 294 -3.20 10.71 5.33
N VAL A 295 -3.88 9.76 4.69
CA VAL A 295 -4.56 8.65 5.34
C VAL A 295 -4.28 7.36 4.57
N GLU A 296 -3.78 6.35 5.26
CA GLU A 296 -3.60 4.98 4.77
C GLU A 296 -4.51 4.02 5.54
N TYR A 297 -5.31 3.24 4.81
CA TYR A 297 -5.91 2.00 5.31
C TYR A 297 -5.13 0.81 4.79
N ARG A 298 -4.92 -0.18 5.67
CA ARG A 298 -4.23 -1.41 5.33
C ARG A 298 -4.95 -2.62 5.93
N PHE A 299 -5.53 -3.41 5.04
CA PHE A 299 -6.27 -4.63 5.35
C PHE A 299 -5.40 -5.83 5.01
N TYR A 300 -5.50 -6.89 5.81
CA TYR A 300 -4.62 -8.05 5.72
C TYR A 300 -5.39 -9.35 5.51
N ALA A 301 -4.75 -10.30 4.82
CA ALA A 301 -5.21 -11.68 4.76
C ALA A 301 -5.14 -12.35 6.15
N GLY A 302 -6.16 -13.13 6.50
CA GLY A 302 -6.20 -13.95 7.71
C GLY A 302 -6.18 -13.18 9.04
N LEU A 303 -6.44 -11.87 9.06
CA LEU A 303 -6.45 -11.06 10.29
C LEU A 303 -7.81 -10.39 10.56
N PRO A 304 -8.33 -10.46 11.80
CA PRO A 304 -9.61 -9.83 12.20
C PRO A 304 -9.46 -8.33 12.52
N TRP A 305 -8.40 -7.69 12.04
CA TRP A 305 -8.11 -6.29 12.28
C TRP A 305 -7.41 -5.67 11.07
N PHE A 306 -7.42 -4.34 10.99
CA PHE A 306 -6.72 -3.57 9.96
C PHE A 306 -6.03 -2.36 10.59
N HIS A 307 -5.04 -1.80 9.88
CA HIS A 307 -4.43 -0.55 10.29
C HIS A 307 -5.07 0.65 9.61
N LYS A 308 -5.24 1.74 10.36
CA LYS A 308 -5.34 3.11 9.81
C LYS A 308 -4.16 3.89 10.34
N SER A 309 -3.41 4.51 9.45
CA SER A 309 -2.42 5.53 9.80
C SER A 309 -2.72 6.82 9.07
N GLY A 310 -2.34 7.94 9.64
CA GLY A 310 -2.47 9.23 8.99
C GLY A 310 -1.53 10.28 9.53
N THR A 311 -1.37 11.34 8.74
CA THR A 311 -0.68 12.56 9.13
C THR A 311 -1.54 13.78 8.88
N MET A 312 -1.41 14.78 9.75
CA MET A 312 -1.94 16.13 9.54
C MET A 312 -0.80 17.11 9.71
N GLU A 313 -0.29 17.64 8.60
CA GLU A 313 0.84 18.57 8.55
C GLU A 313 0.35 19.99 8.29
N ALA A 314 0.70 20.91 9.20
CA ALA A 314 0.44 22.33 9.06
C ALA A 314 1.43 22.97 8.08
N VAL A 315 1.03 23.19 6.84
CA VAL A 315 1.85 23.85 5.79
C VAL A 315 2.12 25.33 6.12
N LYS A 316 1.23 25.95 6.90
CA LYS A 316 1.41 27.29 7.44
C LYS A 316 0.72 27.42 8.79
N GLU A 317 1.12 28.41 9.55
CA GLU A 317 0.49 28.70 10.83
C GLU A 317 -1.01 29.03 10.66
N PHE A 318 -1.84 28.49 11.54
CA PHE A 318 -3.27 28.78 11.59
C PHE A 318 -3.88 28.47 12.96
N GLU A 319 -5.06 29.02 13.22
CA GLU A 319 -5.86 28.66 14.38
C GLU A 319 -6.82 27.51 14.04
N ALA A 320 -6.79 26.46 14.85
CA ALA A 320 -7.68 25.30 14.81
C ALA A 320 -8.40 25.15 16.17
N PRO A 321 -9.61 25.72 16.35
CA PRO A 321 -10.39 25.50 17.56
C PRO A 321 -10.74 24.03 17.82
N ALA A 322 -10.79 23.21 16.76
CA ALA A 322 -10.96 21.77 16.81
C ALA A 322 -10.25 21.13 15.61
N LEU A 323 -9.65 19.96 15.83
CA LEU A 323 -9.05 19.11 14.80
C LEU A 323 -9.28 17.67 15.23
N ARG A 324 -9.65 16.79 14.29
CA ARG A 324 -9.95 15.38 14.54
C ARG A 324 -9.10 14.49 13.64
N ASP A 325 -8.44 13.52 14.24
CA ASP A 325 -7.63 12.49 13.57
C ASP A 325 -8.25 11.08 13.66
N ASP A 326 -9.16 10.87 14.62
CA ASP A 326 -9.90 9.61 14.76
C ASP A 326 -11.35 9.87 15.19
N GLU A 327 -12.32 9.56 14.33
CA GLU A 327 -13.75 9.70 14.64
C GLU A 327 -14.53 8.58 13.98
N TRP A 328 -15.29 7.83 14.78
CA TRP A 328 -16.05 6.67 14.31
C TRP A 328 -17.51 6.76 14.74
N VAL A 329 -18.41 6.49 13.81
CA VAL A 329 -19.85 6.64 13.98
C VAL A 329 -20.58 5.37 13.54
N PHE A 330 -21.41 4.83 14.42
CA PHE A 330 -22.23 3.64 14.17
C PHE A 330 -23.70 3.90 14.50
N SER A 331 -24.54 3.77 13.50
CA SER A 331 -25.99 3.76 13.63
C SER A 331 -26.49 2.34 13.86
N GLY A 332 -27.58 2.20 14.61
CA GLY A 332 -28.21 0.89 14.89
C GLY A 332 -28.10 0.38 16.32
N ASN A 333 -27.31 1.04 17.19
CA ASN A 333 -27.12 0.65 18.59
C ASN A 333 -26.72 -0.82 18.77
N SER A 334 -25.86 -1.33 17.88
CA SER A 334 -25.45 -2.74 17.86
C SER A 334 -24.60 -3.16 19.07
N PHE A 335 -24.02 -2.19 19.77
CA PHE A 335 -23.21 -2.43 20.96
C PHE A 335 -23.93 -2.06 22.26
N THR A 336 -23.56 -2.71 23.37
CA THR A 336 -24.17 -2.50 24.69
C THR A 336 -23.17 -2.07 25.75
N GLU A 337 -21.87 -2.21 25.49
CA GLU A 337 -20.79 -1.87 26.41
C GLU A 337 -19.75 -0.94 25.79
N ILE A 338 -19.24 -0.03 26.60
CA ILE A 338 -18.08 0.82 26.31
C ILE A 338 -16.82 0.07 26.73
N LEU A 339 -15.82 0.05 25.87
CA LEU A 339 -14.49 -0.50 26.12
C LEU A 339 -13.44 0.60 26.08
N TRP A 340 -12.46 0.55 26.99
CA TRP A 340 -11.30 1.44 26.94
C TRP A 340 -10.07 0.86 27.64
N MET A 341 -8.89 1.36 27.30
CA MET A 341 -7.63 1.11 28.03
C MET A 341 -6.99 2.43 28.43
N GLY A 342 -6.39 2.47 29.63
CA GLY A 342 -5.49 3.55 30.05
C GLY A 342 -4.03 3.20 29.79
N PRO A 343 -3.07 3.96 30.36
CA PRO A 343 -1.64 3.71 30.23
C PRO A 343 -1.19 2.37 30.84
N ASP A 344 -1.97 1.82 31.77
CA ASP A 344 -1.74 0.49 32.35
C ASP A 344 -1.97 -0.66 31.35
N GLY A 345 -2.51 -0.36 30.18
CA GLY A 345 -2.78 -1.33 29.13
C GLY A 345 -3.86 -2.35 29.50
N LYS A 346 -4.66 -2.10 30.54
CA LYS A 346 -5.73 -2.99 30.99
C LYS A 346 -7.07 -2.59 30.40
N LEU A 347 -7.77 -3.55 29.81
CA LEU A 347 -9.09 -3.31 29.25
C LEU A 347 -10.11 -3.14 30.38
N LYS A 348 -10.89 -2.07 30.28
CA LYS A 348 -11.93 -1.71 31.25
C LYS A 348 -13.24 -1.52 30.50
N THR A 349 -14.34 -1.85 31.17
CA THR A 349 -15.71 -1.64 30.67
C THR A 349 -16.35 -0.42 31.34
N GLY A 350 -17.28 0.21 30.62
CA GLY A 350 -18.01 1.40 31.10
C GLY A 350 -17.28 2.72 30.85
N ASN A 351 -17.83 3.82 31.36
CA ASN A 351 -17.30 5.15 31.09
C ASN A 351 -15.92 5.36 31.73
N PRO A 352 -14.94 5.93 31.00
CA PRO A 352 -13.67 6.33 31.61
C PRO A 352 -13.90 7.38 32.71
N PRO A 353 -13.23 7.23 33.87
CA PRO A 353 -13.29 8.23 34.94
C PRO A 353 -12.65 9.54 34.45
N PRO A 354 -13.04 10.71 35.01
CA PRO A 354 -12.57 12.02 34.54
C PRO A 354 -11.06 12.11 34.33
N ASP A 355 -10.26 11.59 35.26
CA ASP A 355 -8.79 11.65 35.23
C ASP A 355 -8.16 10.81 34.12
N SER A 356 -8.89 9.87 33.52
CA SER A 356 -8.41 9.02 32.42
C SER A 356 -8.88 9.48 31.03
N ARG A 357 -9.83 10.41 30.94
CA ARG A 357 -10.50 10.76 29.66
C ARG A 357 -9.59 11.39 28.61
N GLU A 358 -8.45 11.93 29.01
CA GLU A 358 -7.45 12.53 28.12
C GLU A 358 -6.20 11.64 27.96
N ASN A 359 -6.21 10.43 28.53
CA ASN A 359 -5.09 9.48 28.48
C ASN A 359 -5.55 8.04 28.17
N LEU A 360 -6.28 7.88 27.06
CA LEU A 360 -6.83 6.62 26.56
C LEU A 360 -5.91 6.02 25.50
N TRP A 361 -5.66 4.71 25.58
CA TRP A 361 -4.78 3.97 24.66
C TRP A 361 -5.50 2.84 23.91
N ALA A 362 -6.78 2.66 24.19
CA ALA A 362 -7.73 1.97 23.35
C ALA A 362 -9.14 2.48 23.67
N VAL A 363 -10.01 2.48 22.67
CA VAL A 363 -11.42 2.88 22.79
C VAL A 363 -12.27 2.03 21.85
N GLY A 364 -13.50 1.72 22.25
CA GLY A 364 -14.40 0.99 21.37
C GLY A 364 -15.66 0.50 22.07
N PHE A 365 -16.26 -0.49 21.45
CA PHE A 365 -17.53 -1.04 21.88
C PHE A 365 -17.56 -2.56 21.82
N ALA A 366 -18.43 -3.15 22.64
CA ALA A 366 -18.77 -4.57 22.55
C ALA A 366 -20.26 -4.82 22.80
N ASN A 367 -20.72 -5.96 22.32
CA ASN A 367 -21.97 -6.58 22.66
C ASN A 367 -21.68 -8.02 23.11
N PRO A 368 -21.58 -8.29 24.42
CA PRO A 368 -21.25 -9.63 24.90
C PRO A 368 -22.31 -10.70 24.55
N GLN A 369 -23.56 -10.29 24.27
CA GLN A 369 -24.63 -11.22 23.90
C GLN A 369 -24.47 -11.73 22.47
N SER A 370 -24.15 -10.85 21.53
CA SER A 370 -23.86 -11.22 20.14
C SER A 370 -22.38 -11.55 19.91
N THR A 371 -21.54 -11.38 20.93
CA THR A 371 -20.07 -11.49 20.91
C THR A 371 -19.36 -10.52 19.97
N ASP A 372 -20.05 -9.48 19.50
CA ASP A 372 -19.47 -8.50 18.60
C ASP A 372 -18.62 -7.47 19.34
N SER A 373 -17.49 -7.09 18.75
CA SER A 373 -16.76 -5.89 19.17
C SER A 373 -16.15 -5.16 18.00
N PHE A 374 -15.92 -3.87 18.20
CA PHE A 374 -15.12 -3.01 17.33
C PHE A 374 -14.30 -2.05 18.20
N VAL A 375 -12.97 -2.20 18.18
CA VAL A 375 -12.07 -1.51 19.11
C VAL A 375 -10.89 -0.89 18.36
N ALA A 376 -10.66 0.40 18.56
CA ALA A 376 -9.45 1.08 18.15
C ALA A 376 -8.35 0.89 19.21
N LEU A 377 -7.26 0.26 18.83
CA LEU A 377 -6.04 0.10 19.63
C LEU A 377 -5.03 1.15 19.19
N PHE A 378 -4.68 2.07 20.08
CA PHE A 378 -3.76 3.17 19.76
C PHE A 378 -2.31 2.67 19.86
N LEU A 379 -1.61 2.69 18.72
CA LEU A 379 -0.29 2.07 18.59
C LEU A 379 0.84 3.10 18.65
N GLU A 380 0.74 4.14 17.84
CA GLU A 380 1.75 5.20 17.76
C GLU A 380 1.07 6.53 17.47
N HIS A 381 1.17 7.46 18.40
CA HIS A 381 0.71 8.85 18.24
C HIS A 381 1.85 9.79 18.59
N ARG A 382 2.11 10.79 17.74
CA ARG A 382 3.26 11.68 17.91
C ARG A 382 2.97 13.06 17.34
N GLY A 383 3.39 14.10 18.04
CA GLY A 383 3.34 15.48 17.57
C GLY A 383 4.75 16.01 17.32
N ASP A 384 5.05 16.41 16.08
CA ASP A 384 6.22 17.21 15.75
C ASP A 384 5.86 18.69 15.80
N GLY A 385 6.68 19.51 16.44
CA GLY A 385 6.41 20.94 16.58
C GLY A 385 5.18 21.26 17.44
N LEU A 386 4.70 20.30 18.24
CA LEU A 386 3.56 20.43 19.13
C LEU A 386 3.93 19.98 20.56
N PRO A 387 3.27 20.52 21.59
CA PRO A 387 3.29 19.92 22.92
C PRO A 387 2.72 18.49 22.92
N GLU A 388 2.77 17.82 24.06
CA GLU A 388 2.19 16.48 24.24
C GLU A 388 0.73 16.43 23.77
N LEU A 389 0.43 15.43 22.93
CA LEU A 389 -0.89 15.26 22.34
C LEU A 389 -1.90 14.79 23.38
N LYS A 390 -3.16 15.19 23.18
CA LYS A 390 -4.28 14.63 23.94
C LYS A 390 -4.62 13.23 23.42
N HIS A 391 -4.88 12.32 24.35
CA HIS A 391 -5.37 10.98 24.08
C HIS A 391 -6.80 10.85 24.59
N ASN A 392 -7.70 11.67 24.03
CA ASN A 392 -9.12 11.65 24.35
C ASN A 392 -9.94 10.80 23.37
N GLY A 393 -11.25 11.04 23.29
CA GLY A 393 -12.17 10.24 22.49
C GLY A 393 -12.85 9.14 23.30
N SER A 394 -13.32 9.48 24.50
CA SER A 394 -14.18 8.57 25.27
C SER A 394 -15.38 8.12 24.40
N PRO A 395 -15.67 6.81 24.33
CA PRO A 395 -16.82 6.32 23.57
C PRO A 395 -18.14 6.77 24.20
N SER A 396 -19.17 6.89 23.37
CA SER A 396 -20.55 7.07 23.81
C SER A 396 -21.44 6.03 23.12
N LEU A 397 -22.28 5.37 23.92
CA LEU A 397 -23.34 4.49 23.40
C LEU A 397 -24.54 5.28 22.86
N PHE A 398 -24.62 6.58 23.15
CA PHE A 398 -25.74 7.40 22.70
C PHE A 398 -25.31 8.84 22.42
N TYR A 399 -25.44 9.22 21.16
CA TYR A 399 -25.39 10.59 20.69
C TYR A 399 -26.61 10.84 19.81
N ARG A 400 -27.40 11.86 20.15
CA ARG A 400 -28.73 12.11 19.56
C ARG A 400 -28.72 12.09 18.02
N SER A 401 -27.66 12.58 17.38
CA SER A 401 -27.62 12.70 15.92
C SER A 401 -27.01 11.48 15.20
N HIS A 402 -26.28 10.61 15.90
CA HIS A 402 -25.39 9.62 15.27
C HIS A 402 -25.41 8.21 15.89
N GLY A 403 -26.02 8.03 17.07
CA GLY A 403 -25.98 6.75 17.77
C GLY A 403 -24.68 6.57 18.54
N GLN A 404 -23.92 5.53 18.25
CA GLN A 404 -22.72 5.15 18.99
C GLN A 404 -21.50 5.76 18.31
N LEU A 405 -20.63 6.43 19.07
CA LEU A 405 -19.45 7.07 18.49
C LEU A 405 -18.29 7.27 19.47
N TRP A 406 -17.11 7.51 18.92
CA TRP A 406 -16.03 8.23 19.60
C TRP A 406 -15.39 9.23 18.65
N SER A 407 -14.74 10.25 19.21
CA SER A 407 -14.11 11.34 18.45
C SER A 407 -12.93 11.89 19.22
N ARG A 408 -11.73 11.75 18.66
CA ARG A 408 -10.47 12.22 19.25
C ARG A 408 -10.13 13.60 18.72
N TYR A 409 -9.81 14.50 19.65
CA TYR A 409 -9.33 15.86 19.42
C TYR A 409 -7.92 15.99 19.99
N PRO A 410 -6.87 15.64 19.21
CA PRO A 410 -5.52 15.45 19.74
C PRO A 410 -4.79 16.77 20.07
N LEU A 411 -5.26 17.91 19.56
CA LEU A 411 -4.55 19.17 19.71
C LEU A 411 -4.52 19.67 21.17
N PRO A 412 -3.33 19.92 21.75
CA PRO A 412 -3.20 20.58 23.04
C PRO A 412 -3.34 22.10 22.93
N VAL A 413 -3.19 22.66 21.73
CA VAL A 413 -3.14 24.09 21.44
C VAL A 413 -4.22 24.50 20.43
N LYS A 414 -4.56 25.79 20.39
CA LYS A 414 -5.42 26.36 19.34
C LYS A 414 -4.63 26.90 18.16
N GLN A 415 -3.48 27.52 18.41
CA GLN A 415 -2.59 27.98 17.35
C GLN A 415 -1.65 26.84 16.96
N VAL A 416 -1.78 26.35 15.73
CA VAL A 416 -0.95 25.29 15.17
C VAL A 416 0.19 25.94 14.38
N PRO A 417 1.46 25.76 14.76
CA PRO A 417 2.58 26.39 14.07
C PRO A 417 2.82 25.76 12.70
N ALA A 418 3.42 26.53 11.78
CA ALA A 418 3.87 26.01 10.50
C ALA A 418 4.90 24.88 10.71
N GLY A 419 4.79 23.81 9.92
CA GLY A 419 5.61 22.61 10.03
C GLY A 419 5.22 21.64 11.15
N ALA A 420 4.20 21.96 11.97
CA ALA A 420 3.70 21.01 12.95
C ALA A 420 3.07 19.78 12.26
N VAL A 421 3.36 18.59 12.76
CA VAL A 421 2.80 17.34 12.22
C VAL A 421 2.19 16.50 13.33
N LEU A 422 0.93 16.12 13.15
CA LEU A 422 0.32 15.06 13.96
C LEU A 422 0.44 13.75 13.20
N TRP A 423 0.99 12.74 13.86
CA TRP A 423 1.08 11.36 13.37
C TRP A 423 0.15 10.47 14.18
N GLN A 424 -0.61 9.64 13.48
CA GLN A 424 -1.52 8.68 14.09
C GLN A 424 -1.36 7.31 13.41
N LYS A 425 -1.25 6.24 14.21
CA LYS A 425 -1.38 4.85 13.78
C LYS A 425 -2.15 4.03 14.80
N ASN A 426 -3.23 3.41 14.35
CA ASN A 426 -4.13 2.58 15.14
C ASN A 426 -4.37 1.25 14.43
N ALA A 427 -4.65 0.20 15.21
CA ALA A 427 -5.29 -1.02 14.72
C ALA A 427 -6.77 -1.02 15.10
N TYR A 428 -7.65 -1.33 14.16
CA TYR A 428 -9.09 -1.46 14.40
C TYR A 428 -9.44 -2.93 14.38
N ALA A 429 -9.79 -3.45 15.55
CA ALA A 429 -10.01 -4.86 15.79
C ALA A 429 -11.50 -5.18 15.81
N ALA A 430 -11.90 -6.13 14.96
CA ALA A 430 -13.19 -6.77 14.96
C ALA A 430 -13.04 -8.19 15.54
N LEU A 431 -12.71 -8.28 16.83
CA LEU A 431 -12.52 -9.56 17.52
C LEU A 431 -13.83 -10.05 18.17
N PRO A 432 -14.02 -11.37 18.33
CA PRO A 432 -15.08 -11.87 19.19
C PRO A 432 -14.83 -11.42 20.64
N PHE A 433 -15.89 -11.02 21.33
CA PHE A 433 -15.79 -10.48 22.68
C PHE A 433 -16.73 -11.19 23.65
N THR A 434 -16.14 -11.75 24.69
CA THR A 434 -16.84 -12.21 25.90
C THR A 434 -16.18 -11.59 27.11
N ALA A 435 -16.90 -11.44 28.23
CA ALA A 435 -16.31 -10.94 29.47
C ALA A 435 -15.12 -11.80 29.97
N LYS A 436 -15.06 -13.07 29.57
CA LYS A 436 -14.00 -14.02 29.94
C LYS A 436 -12.73 -13.83 29.10
N ASP A 437 -12.87 -13.80 27.77
CA ASP A 437 -11.72 -13.88 26.87
C ASP A 437 -11.39 -12.53 26.20
N GLY A 438 -12.37 -11.65 26.03
CA GLY A 438 -12.25 -10.38 25.32
C GLY A 438 -11.14 -9.46 25.86
N PRO A 439 -11.07 -9.18 27.18
CA PRO A 439 -9.99 -8.40 27.78
C PRO A 439 -8.61 -8.95 27.43
N ARG A 440 -8.38 -10.23 27.69
CA ARG A 440 -7.09 -10.89 27.43
C ARG A 440 -6.70 -10.78 25.95
N LEU A 441 -7.60 -11.09 25.03
CA LEU A 441 -7.33 -11.07 23.59
C LEU A 441 -6.95 -9.66 23.08
N LEU A 442 -7.67 -8.63 23.52
CA LEU A 442 -7.39 -7.23 23.11
C LEU A 442 -6.11 -6.70 23.74
N GLU A 443 -5.86 -7.01 25.02
CA GLU A 443 -4.62 -6.64 25.72
C GLU A 443 -3.39 -7.29 25.06
N GLU A 444 -3.43 -8.60 24.80
CA GLU A 444 -2.36 -9.34 24.12
C GLU A 444 -2.14 -8.84 22.70
N LEU A 445 -3.22 -8.55 21.95
CA LEU A 445 -3.10 -7.99 20.60
C LEU A 445 -2.41 -6.63 20.64
N ARG A 446 -2.90 -5.69 21.45
CA ARG A 446 -2.29 -4.36 21.54
C ARG A 446 -0.83 -4.45 21.96
N HIS A 447 -0.54 -5.27 22.97
CA HIS A 447 0.81 -5.43 23.50
C HIS A 447 1.79 -5.96 22.44
N ARG A 448 1.37 -6.89 21.57
CA ARG A 448 2.16 -7.35 20.43
C ARG A 448 2.33 -6.28 19.34
N LEU A 449 1.28 -5.52 19.03
CA LEU A 449 1.32 -4.52 17.96
C LEU A 449 2.16 -3.28 18.30
N VAL A 450 2.25 -2.90 19.58
CA VAL A 450 3.17 -1.84 20.04
C VAL A 450 4.62 -2.32 20.22
N ASN A 451 4.85 -3.63 20.16
CA ASN A 451 6.17 -4.25 20.22
C ASN A 451 6.35 -5.24 19.03
N PRO A 452 6.45 -4.73 17.79
CA PRO A 452 6.51 -5.58 16.61
C PRO A 452 7.77 -6.45 16.57
N LEU A 453 7.76 -7.51 15.76
CA LEU A 453 8.96 -8.29 15.43
C LEU A 453 10.03 -7.36 14.85
N MET A 454 11.29 -7.53 15.26
CA MET A 454 12.38 -6.63 14.89
C MET A 454 13.21 -7.22 13.74
N PRO A 455 13.09 -6.70 12.51
CA PRO A 455 13.93 -7.15 11.41
C PRO A 455 15.35 -6.58 11.50
N SER A 456 16.33 -7.42 11.21
CA SER A 456 17.73 -7.03 11.06
C SER A 456 18.39 -7.80 9.91
N ALA A 457 19.46 -7.23 9.36
CA ALA A 457 20.23 -7.87 8.31
C ALA A 457 21.05 -9.04 8.91
N GLY A 458 20.84 -10.24 8.37
CA GLY A 458 21.44 -11.48 8.87
C GLY A 458 22.55 -12.06 7.99
N GLU A 459 22.94 -13.27 8.33
CA GLU A 459 23.90 -14.10 7.59
C GLU A 459 23.32 -15.50 7.38
N VAL A 460 23.69 -16.15 6.27
CA VAL A 460 23.24 -17.51 5.97
C VAL A 460 23.73 -18.46 7.07
N PRO A 461 22.86 -19.32 7.65
CA PRO A 461 23.27 -20.30 8.64
C PRO A 461 24.34 -21.27 8.11
N LYS A 462 25.20 -21.78 8.99
CA LYS A 462 26.30 -22.71 8.64
C LYS A 462 25.78 -24.01 8.00
N ALA A 463 26.60 -24.61 7.14
CA ALA A 463 26.24 -25.75 6.29
C ALA A 463 25.73 -27.00 7.03
N ASP A 464 26.29 -27.31 8.21
CA ASP A 464 25.90 -28.49 9.00
C ASP A 464 24.46 -28.43 9.54
N ALA A 465 23.81 -27.26 9.46
CA ALA A 465 22.42 -27.08 9.86
C ALA A 465 21.42 -27.34 8.73
N ALA A 466 21.86 -27.50 7.47
CA ALA A 466 20.95 -27.63 6.33
C ALA A 466 20.48 -29.09 6.14
N LYS A 467 19.16 -29.28 6.10
CA LYS A 467 18.51 -30.56 5.81
C LYS A 467 17.76 -30.50 4.50
N GLU A 468 17.55 -31.66 3.87
CA GLU A 468 16.67 -31.79 2.70
C GLU A 468 15.21 -31.48 3.06
N GLN A 469 14.46 -31.04 2.06
CA GLN A 469 13.06 -30.67 2.18
C GLN A 469 12.30 -31.03 0.90
N PRO A 470 11.00 -31.35 1.00
CA PRO A 470 10.20 -31.67 -0.17
C PRO A 470 9.94 -30.44 -1.05
N GLY A 471 9.69 -30.70 -2.34
CA GLY A 471 9.34 -29.66 -3.32
C GLY A 471 10.53 -28.83 -3.77
N ARG A 472 10.22 -27.67 -4.36
CA ARG A 472 11.18 -26.69 -4.86
C ARG A 472 10.55 -25.29 -4.80
N LEU A 473 11.38 -24.26 -4.76
CA LEU A 473 10.94 -22.87 -4.79
C LEU A 473 10.34 -22.48 -6.15
N ALA A 474 10.92 -22.99 -7.24
CA ALA A 474 10.48 -22.72 -8.60
C ALA A 474 9.12 -23.34 -8.92
N ARG A 475 8.20 -22.52 -9.42
CA ARG A 475 7.00 -23.00 -10.10
C ARG A 475 7.39 -23.60 -11.45
N PRO A 476 6.51 -24.42 -12.09
CA PRO A 476 6.77 -24.93 -13.43
C PRO A 476 7.14 -23.81 -14.41
N GLY A 477 8.30 -23.94 -15.06
CA GLY A 477 8.82 -22.97 -16.01
C GLY A 477 9.66 -21.85 -15.42
N GLU A 478 9.98 -21.87 -14.12
CA GLU A 478 10.85 -20.88 -13.45
C GLU A 478 12.26 -21.43 -13.16
N ALA A 479 12.53 -22.71 -13.44
CA ALA A 479 13.84 -23.34 -13.21
C ALA A 479 14.54 -23.73 -14.52
N GLY A 480 14.29 -22.98 -15.60
CA GLY A 480 14.75 -23.33 -16.95
C GLY A 480 14.06 -24.56 -17.55
N ASP A 481 12.95 -25.01 -16.93
CA ASP A 481 12.15 -26.18 -17.32
C ASP A 481 10.88 -25.81 -18.11
N SER A 482 10.82 -24.58 -18.63
CA SER A 482 9.69 -24.13 -19.43
C SER A 482 9.70 -24.85 -20.79
N PRO A 483 8.56 -25.39 -21.28
CA PRO A 483 8.50 -26.05 -22.58
C PRO A 483 8.77 -25.11 -23.76
N ILE A 484 8.66 -23.79 -23.53
CA ILE A 484 8.99 -22.75 -24.49
C ILE A 484 9.96 -21.79 -23.81
N SER A 485 11.05 -21.43 -24.48
CA SER A 485 12.04 -20.51 -23.91
C SER A 485 11.41 -19.14 -23.60
N LYS A 486 11.31 -18.80 -22.31
CA LYS A 486 10.86 -17.48 -21.85
C LYS A 486 11.79 -16.37 -22.32
N GLN A 487 13.10 -16.63 -22.35
CA GLN A 487 14.07 -15.71 -22.94
C GLN A 487 13.75 -15.41 -24.42
N ALA A 488 13.40 -16.42 -25.21
CA ALA A 488 13.00 -16.22 -26.61
C ALA A 488 11.68 -15.43 -26.73
N LEU A 489 10.72 -15.67 -25.84
CA LEU A 489 9.46 -14.92 -25.80
C LEU A 489 9.69 -13.44 -25.44
N TRP A 490 10.48 -13.15 -24.41
CA TRP A 490 10.88 -11.79 -24.05
C TRP A 490 11.65 -11.09 -25.16
N ALA A 491 12.56 -11.80 -25.85
CA ALA A 491 13.25 -11.27 -27.02
C ALA A 491 12.28 -10.96 -28.16
N ALA A 492 11.33 -11.85 -28.45
CA ALA A 492 10.32 -11.63 -29.49
C ALA A 492 9.40 -10.44 -29.19
N LEU A 493 9.05 -10.20 -27.92
CA LEU A 493 8.26 -9.03 -27.51
C LEU A 493 8.98 -7.70 -27.79
N ARG A 494 10.31 -7.69 -27.95
CA ARG A 494 11.06 -6.48 -28.33
C ARG A 494 10.82 -6.04 -29.78
N ASP A 495 10.21 -6.89 -30.61
CA ASP A 495 9.79 -6.53 -31.98
C ASP A 495 8.43 -5.81 -31.99
N CYS A 496 7.69 -5.86 -30.88
CA CYS A 496 6.39 -5.19 -30.74
C CYS A 496 6.65 -3.74 -30.29
N LYS A 497 6.37 -2.76 -31.17
CA LYS A 497 6.70 -1.34 -30.93
C LYS A 497 5.46 -0.48 -30.70
N ASP A 498 5.61 0.60 -29.93
CA ASP A 498 4.58 1.64 -29.84
C ASP A 498 4.77 2.65 -30.97
N GLU A 499 3.87 2.65 -31.95
CA GLU A 499 3.98 3.50 -33.14
C GLU A 499 3.63 4.96 -32.86
N GLN A 500 3.03 5.27 -31.71
CA GLN A 500 2.78 6.66 -31.33
C GLN A 500 4.06 7.35 -30.87
N LEU A 501 5.15 6.61 -30.67
CA LEU A 501 6.49 7.12 -30.40
C LEU A 501 7.36 7.04 -31.67
N TYR A 502 6.92 7.77 -32.70
CA TYR A 502 7.37 7.68 -34.10
C TYR A 502 8.90 7.60 -34.30
N SER A 503 9.68 8.36 -33.53
CA SER A 503 11.13 8.44 -33.67
C SER A 503 11.91 7.75 -32.55
N ALA A 504 11.24 7.32 -31.47
CA ALA A 504 11.92 6.72 -30.32
C ALA A 504 12.30 5.25 -30.56
N ASP A 505 11.68 4.61 -31.55
CA ASP A 505 11.88 3.21 -31.91
C ASP A 505 11.82 2.26 -30.70
N ILE A 506 10.84 2.48 -29.82
CA ILE A 506 10.77 1.82 -28.51
C ILE A 506 9.71 0.71 -28.48
N ASN A 507 10.04 -0.40 -27.81
CA ASN A 507 9.19 -1.58 -27.72
C ASN A 507 8.48 -1.71 -26.35
N LEU A 508 7.53 -2.62 -26.28
CA LEU A 508 6.68 -2.82 -25.09
C LEU A 508 7.45 -3.30 -23.86
N VAL A 509 8.56 -4.01 -24.06
CA VAL A 509 9.44 -4.46 -22.97
C VAL A 509 10.22 -3.29 -22.42
N ASP A 510 10.81 -2.47 -23.29
CA ASP A 510 11.58 -1.29 -22.89
C ASP A 510 10.71 -0.19 -22.27
N LEU A 511 9.46 -0.09 -22.71
CA LEU A 511 8.44 0.73 -22.05
C LEU A 511 8.00 0.16 -20.70
N GLY A 512 8.33 -1.09 -20.36
CA GLY A 512 7.90 -1.72 -19.11
C GLY A 512 6.40 -2.03 -19.05
N LEU A 513 5.74 -2.20 -20.19
CA LEU A 513 4.29 -2.47 -20.28
C LEU A 513 3.95 -3.93 -19.99
N VAL A 514 4.90 -4.84 -20.16
CA VAL A 514 4.70 -6.27 -19.91
C VAL A 514 5.00 -6.56 -18.43
N HIS A 515 3.94 -6.84 -17.66
CA HIS A 515 4.03 -7.10 -16.23
C HIS A 515 4.40 -8.55 -15.92
N ASP A 516 3.87 -9.51 -16.69
CA ASP A 516 4.11 -10.93 -16.46
C ASP A 516 4.04 -11.74 -17.76
N LEU A 517 4.73 -12.87 -17.79
CA LEU A 517 4.78 -13.79 -18.91
C LEU A 517 4.79 -15.23 -18.39
N ARG A 518 3.69 -15.96 -18.63
CA ARG A 518 3.51 -17.34 -18.18
C ARG A 518 3.41 -18.30 -19.35
N VAL A 519 3.98 -19.49 -19.17
CA VAL A 519 3.93 -20.56 -20.18
C VAL A 519 3.24 -21.78 -19.57
N ARG A 520 2.19 -22.28 -20.22
CA ARG A 520 1.47 -23.50 -19.83
C ARG A 520 1.31 -24.39 -21.06
N GLY A 521 2.15 -25.42 -21.16
CA GLY A 521 2.25 -26.23 -22.38
C GLY A 521 2.62 -25.35 -23.58
N GLU A 522 1.78 -25.37 -24.62
CA GLU A 522 1.94 -24.57 -25.83
C GLU A 522 1.24 -23.19 -25.78
N THR A 523 0.71 -22.80 -24.60
CA THR A 523 -0.01 -21.54 -24.39
C THR A 523 0.85 -20.53 -23.64
N VAL A 524 0.95 -19.31 -24.19
CA VAL A 524 1.62 -18.16 -23.57
C VAL A 524 0.59 -17.16 -23.08
N HIS A 525 0.67 -16.77 -21.80
CA HIS A 525 -0.13 -15.71 -21.21
C HIS A 525 0.75 -14.49 -20.97
N VAL A 526 0.32 -13.33 -21.45
CA VAL A 526 1.01 -12.05 -21.30
C VAL A 526 0.11 -11.12 -20.50
N LEU A 527 0.56 -10.69 -19.33
CA LEU A 527 -0.11 -9.66 -18.54
C LEU A 527 0.51 -8.31 -18.87
N MET A 528 -0.32 -7.34 -19.29
CA MET A 528 0.15 -6.03 -19.70
C MET A 528 -0.60 -4.90 -18.99
N ALA A 529 0.10 -3.80 -18.72
CA ALA A 529 -0.52 -2.54 -18.31
C ALA A 529 -0.43 -1.49 -19.42
N MET A 530 -1.32 -0.52 -19.35
CA MET A 530 -1.27 0.69 -20.18
C MET A 530 -0.76 1.87 -19.35
N PRO A 531 -0.06 2.85 -19.95
CA PRO A 531 0.46 4.00 -19.22
C PRO A 531 -0.61 4.78 -18.43
N HIS A 532 -1.81 4.91 -19.00
CA HIS A 532 -2.95 5.59 -18.38
C HIS A 532 -4.27 5.21 -19.06
N ARG A 533 -5.41 5.51 -18.41
CA ARG A 533 -6.77 5.20 -18.90
C ARG A 533 -7.19 5.94 -20.17
N GLY A 534 -6.44 6.96 -20.57
CA GLY A 534 -6.61 7.63 -21.87
C GLY A 534 -6.12 6.80 -23.06
N ARG A 535 -5.34 5.73 -22.83
CA ARG A 535 -4.96 4.72 -23.82
C ARG A 535 -5.44 3.33 -23.39
N PRO A 536 -6.76 3.09 -23.26
CA PRO A 536 -7.27 1.91 -22.58
C PRO A 536 -7.28 0.66 -23.47
N ARG A 537 -7.14 0.82 -24.80
CA ARG A 537 -7.36 -0.25 -25.77
C ARG A 537 -6.14 -1.16 -25.90
N LEU A 538 -6.04 -2.16 -25.02
CA LEU A 538 -5.02 -3.22 -25.12
C LEU A 538 -4.95 -3.85 -26.53
N GLY A 539 -6.10 -3.98 -27.21
CA GLY A 539 -6.20 -4.52 -28.57
C GLY A 539 -5.30 -3.82 -29.60
N TYR A 540 -4.94 -2.55 -29.38
CA TYR A 540 -3.96 -1.83 -30.21
C TYR A 540 -2.64 -2.59 -30.31
N PHE A 541 -2.13 -3.12 -29.19
CA PHE A 541 -0.89 -3.89 -29.14
C PHE A 541 -1.11 -5.38 -29.42
N THR A 542 -2.25 -5.92 -28.99
CA THR A 542 -2.52 -7.36 -29.12
C THR A 542 -2.77 -7.78 -30.56
N PHE A 543 -3.63 -7.06 -31.28
CA PHE A 543 -4.12 -7.41 -32.62
C PHE A 543 -3.61 -6.47 -33.72
N GLY A 544 -3.05 -5.32 -33.33
CA GLY A 544 -2.63 -4.26 -34.25
C GLY A 544 -3.75 -3.25 -34.52
N SER A 545 -3.38 -2.11 -35.11
CA SER A 545 -4.30 -0.99 -35.38
C SER A 545 -4.28 -0.50 -36.83
N GLY A 546 -3.69 -1.30 -37.74
CA GLY A 546 -3.54 -0.95 -39.16
C GLY A 546 -2.23 -0.23 -39.52
N GLY A 547 -1.37 0.07 -38.54
CA GLY A 547 -0.01 0.56 -38.76
C GLY A 547 1.02 -0.56 -38.99
N ASN A 548 2.30 -0.19 -38.94
CA ASN A 548 3.48 -1.02 -39.15
C ASN A 548 3.93 -1.81 -37.91
N SER A 549 3.29 -1.65 -36.74
CA SER A 549 3.68 -2.37 -35.53
C SER A 549 3.35 -3.84 -35.64
N MET A 550 4.31 -4.67 -35.24
CA MET A 550 4.09 -6.09 -35.10
C MET A 550 3.20 -6.36 -33.87
N PRO A 551 2.00 -6.94 -34.04
CA PRO A 551 1.13 -7.26 -32.90
C PRO A 551 1.72 -8.36 -32.02
N VAL A 552 1.51 -8.26 -30.70
CA VAL A 552 2.01 -9.22 -29.70
C VAL A 552 1.58 -10.65 -30.05
N GLN A 553 0.30 -10.86 -30.36
CA GLN A 553 -0.23 -12.18 -30.64
C GLN A 553 0.44 -12.79 -31.89
N LYS A 554 0.53 -12.01 -32.97
CA LYS A 554 1.15 -12.44 -34.23
C LYS A 554 2.63 -12.78 -34.02
N ARG A 555 3.36 -11.96 -33.25
CA ARG A 555 4.79 -12.17 -33.03
C ARG A 555 5.08 -13.41 -32.20
N LEU A 556 4.37 -13.56 -31.08
CA LEU A 556 4.59 -14.68 -30.18
C LEU A 556 4.21 -16.03 -30.82
N LEU A 557 3.19 -16.08 -31.69
CA LEU A 557 2.85 -17.28 -32.46
C LEU A 557 3.95 -17.75 -33.43
N GLN A 558 4.93 -16.90 -33.74
CA GLN A 558 6.09 -17.28 -34.56
C GLN A 558 7.21 -17.93 -33.73
N VAL A 559 7.14 -17.87 -32.40
CA VAL A 559 8.13 -18.53 -31.54
C VAL A 559 7.85 -20.04 -31.55
N PRO A 560 8.87 -20.88 -31.82
CA PRO A 560 8.69 -22.33 -31.86
C PRO A 560 8.03 -22.89 -30.59
N GLY A 561 7.00 -23.72 -30.78
CA GLY A 561 6.22 -24.33 -29.68
C GLY A 561 4.99 -23.53 -29.23
N VAL A 562 4.85 -22.26 -29.63
CA VAL A 562 3.67 -21.46 -29.27
C VAL A 562 2.50 -21.81 -30.21
N LYS A 563 1.37 -22.27 -29.65
CA LYS A 563 0.11 -22.50 -30.39
C LYS A 563 -0.98 -21.50 -30.02
N LYS A 564 -0.93 -20.95 -28.81
CA LYS A 564 -1.95 -20.03 -28.30
C LYS A 564 -1.30 -18.91 -27.51
N VAL A 565 -1.80 -17.69 -27.70
CA VAL A 565 -1.37 -16.51 -26.96
C VAL A 565 -2.60 -15.83 -26.38
N LEU A 566 -2.56 -15.56 -25.08
CA LEU A 566 -3.57 -14.84 -24.34
C LEU A 566 -2.94 -13.56 -23.79
N VAL A 567 -3.58 -12.42 -24.03
CA VAL A 567 -3.10 -11.12 -23.53
C VAL A 567 -4.18 -10.53 -22.65
N GLU A 568 -3.81 -10.22 -21.41
CA GLU A 568 -4.71 -9.68 -20.39
C GLU A 568 -4.24 -8.30 -19.94
N GLN A 569 -5.19 -7.42 -19.64
CA GLN A 569 -4.90 -6.07 -19.18
C GLN A 569 -4.97 -6.00 -17.65
N THR A 570 -4.01 -5.30 -17.03
CA THR A 570 -4.06 -4.90 -15.63
C THR A 570 -3.87 -3.39 -15.47
N TRP A 571 -4.40 -2.86 -14.37
CA TRP A 571 -4.15 -1.48 -13.90
C TRP A 571 -3.40 -1.45 -12.57
N ALA A 572 -3.11 -2.62 -11.98
CA ALA A 572 -2.46 -2.76 -10.69
C ALA A 572 -1.26 -3.74 -10.81
N PRO A 573 -0.02 -3.32 -10.46
CA PRO A 573 0.36 -1.94 -10.11
C PRO A 573 0.12 -0.98 -11.30
N ALA A 574 0.00 0.32 -11.03
CA ALA A 574 -0.02 1.31 -12.10
C ALA A 574 1.33 1.35 -12.83
N TRP A 575 1.32 1.79 -14.09
CA TRP A 575 2.54 2.02 -14.84
C TRP A 575 3.15 3.38 -14.47
N ASN A 576 4.48 3.43 -14.34
CA ASN A 576 5.27 4.65 -14.25
C ASN A 576 6.70 4.42 -14.78
N SER A 577 7.51 5.47 -14.83
CA SER A 577 8.86 5.45 -15.39
C SER A 577 9.87 4.54 -14.67
N ASN A 578 9.59 4.07 -13.45
CA ASN A 578 10.42 3.09 -12.73
C ASN A 578 10.40 1.69 -13.39
N ARG A 579 9.41 1.45 -14.27
CA ARG A 579 9.30 0.20 -15.03
C ARG A 579 10.12 0.18 -16.31
N LEU A 580 10.61 1.34 -16.76
CA LEU A 580 11.42 1.42 -17.97
C LEU A 580 12.72 0.63 -17.80
N THR A 581 13.15 -0.02 -18.87
CA THR A 581 14.51 -0.59 -18.98
C THR A 581 15.51 0.55 -19.22
N ASP A 582 16.80 0.27 -19.06
CA ASP A 582 17.88 1.22 -19.34
C ASP A 582 17.79 1.73 -20.78
N GLU A 583 17.51 0.82 -21.71
CA GLU A 583 17.32 1.12 -23.12
C GLU A 583 16.08 1.98 -23.36
N GLY A 584 14.97 1.70 -22.66
CA GLY A 584 13.76 2.50 -22.73
C GLY A 584 13.96 3.92 -22.22
N ARG A 585 14.66 4.08 -21.08
CA ARG A 585 15.03 5.38 -20.52
C ARG A 585 15.91 6.16 -21.49
N ARG A 586 16.95 5.53 -22.03
CA ARG A 586 17.84 6.11 -23.05
C ARG A 586 17.07 6.59 -24.29
N LYS A 587 16.16 5.77 -24.83
CA LYS A 587 15.33 6.12 -26.00
C LYS A 587 14.37 7.28 -25.74
N LEU A 588 13.85 7.39 -24.52
CA LEU A 588 13.00 8.51 -24.10
C LEU A 588 13.80 9.76 -23.68
N GLY A 589 15.12 9.64 -23.54
CA GLY A 589 16.02 10.72 -23.13
C GLY A 589 16.10 10.92 -21.61
N LEU A 590 15.63 9.95 -20.83
CA LEU A 590 15.74 9.93 -19.37
C LEU A 590 17.14 9.42 -18.93
N PRO A 591 17.64 9.83 -17.75
CA PRO A 591 18.84 9.26 -17.15
C PRO A 591 18.65 7.75 -16.91
N ALA A 592 19.69 6.95 -17.19
CA ALA A 592 19.66 5.48 -17.03
C ALA A 592 19.63 5.03 -15.56
#